data_AF-E4WW19-F1
#
_entry.id   AF-E4WW19-F1
#
_cell.length_a   1.000
_cell.length_b   1.000
_cell.length_c   1.000
_cell.angle_alpha   90.00
_cell.angle_beta   90.00
_cell.angle_gamma   90.00
#
_symmetry.space_group_name_H-M   'P 1'
#
loop_
_entity.id
_entity.type
_entity.pdbx_description
1 polymer ?
#
loop_
_entity_poly.entity_id
_entity_poly.type
_entity_poly.pdbx_seq_one_letter_code
_entity_poly.pdbx_strand_id
1 'polypeptide(L)'
;MKIFNILTASLASASRLQRATREITYGFTGEESPEELTAILDQITGGTFDEIDDMIRNLMGTSETRTSNPEEERKFRQMKILVLWLQNSKKFGRYCFYGCYCLPEGSHNIAAGGYGKPQDSIDKACFDFKQCYRCLNAEFEEMKPHKTWAGGSVTKCAGELLGYRFDLIGAPEDPDRDIVCTNTPGSCRRSICECDKSLAKSLAKQEETWNPTLHELKGGFDRDQHCHRPTGPSVPFAECCGDTFTFPFNKPRRENQCCSGTEALPEGTC
;
A
#
# COMPACT_ATOMS: atom_id res chain seq x y z
N MET A 1 -7.73 -73.35 -1.35
CA MET A 1 -7.54 -73.04 -2.78
C MET A 1 -8.62 -72.05 -3.22
N LYS A 2 -8.19 -70.92 -3.82
CA LYS A 2 -8.96 -69.90 -4.59
C LYS A 2 -9.95 -69.04 -3.76
N ILE A 3 -9.60 -67.86 -3.25
CA ILE A 3 -9.20 -66.55 -3.85
C ILE A 3 -10.38 -65.75 -4.44
N PHE A 4 -10.78 -64.73 -3.66
CA PHE A 4 -11.25 -63.36 -3.95
C PHE A 4 -12.12 -63.01 -5.17
N ASN A 5 -13.23 -62.32 -4.88
CA ASN A 5 -13.61 -61.07 -5.55
C ASN A 5 -14.56 -60.25 -4.65
N ILE A 6 -14.02 -59.27 -3.93
CA ILE A 6 -14.79 -58.17 -3.33
C ILE A 6 -14.42 -56.93 -4.13
N LEU A 7 -15.42 -56.37 -4.83
CA LEU A 7 -15.33 -55.10 -5.54
C LEU A 7 -14.96 -54.00 -4.55
N THR A 8 -13.73 -53.51 -4.63
CA THR A 8 -13.30 -52.27 -3.99
C THR A 8 -13.94 -51.09 -4.72
N ALA A 9 -14.91 -50.45 -4.09
CA ALA A 9 -15.31 -49.10 -4.45
C ALA A 9 -14.10 -48.17 -4.21
N SER A 10 -13.57 -47.62 -5.29
CA SER A 10 -12.47 -46.67 -5.27
C SER A 10 -12.88 -45.40 -4.53
N LEU A 11 -12.32 -45.19 -3.34
CA LEU A 11 -12.18 -43.89 -2.69
C LEU A 11 -11.20 -43.03 -3.53
N ALA A 12 -11.69 -42.48 -4.64
CA ALA A 12 -10.97 -41.48 -5.39
C ALA A 12 -11.33 -40.10 -4.82
N SER A 13 -10.52 -39.66 -3.86
CA SER A 13 -10.21 -38.28 -3.48
C SER A 13 -11.18 -37.19 -3.94
N ALA A 14 -12.18 -36.89 -3.11
CA ALA A 14 -12.95 -35.65 -3.13
C ALA A 14 -12.13 -34.41 -2.68
N SER A 15 -10.83 -34.36 -2.99
CA SER A 15 -9.92 -33.28 -2.59
C SER A 15 -9.46 -32.39 -3.74
N ARG A 16 -10.04 -32.54 -4.93
CA ARG A 16 -9.77 -31.71 -6.10
C ARG A 16 -11.06 -31.29 -6.78
N LEU A 17 -11.77 -30.31 -6.21
CA LEU A 17 -12.57 -29.28 -6.90
C LEU A 17 -13.40 -28.46 -5.89
N GLN A 18 -12.79 -27.98 -4.81
CA GLN A 18 -13.33 -26.88 -4.01
C GLN A 18 -12.30 -25.77 -3.99
N ARG A 19 -12.01 -25.22 -5.17
CA ARG A 19 -11.57 -23.83 -5.24
C ARG A 19 -12.83 -23.02 -4.97
N ALA A 20 -13.20 -22.88 -3.71
CA ALA A 20 -14.24 -21.97 -3.29
C ALA A 20 -13.92 -20.62 -3.96
N THR A 21 -14.78 -20.18 -4.86
CA THR A 21 -14.77 -18.81 -5.36
C THR A 21 -14.88 -17.93 -4.12
N ARG A 22 -13.75 -17.42 -3.64
CA ARG A 22 -13.73 -16.53 -2.48
C ARG A 22 -14.64 -15.35 -2.81
N GLU A 23 -15.62 -15.10 -1.95
CA GLU A 23 -16.65 -14.11 -2.17
C GLU A 23 -16.05 -12.70 -2.23
N ILE A 24 -16.46 -11.92 -3.24
CA ILE A 24 -16.13 -10.50 -3.33
C ILE A 24 -17.10 -9.75 -2.42
N THR A 25 -16.60 -9.15 -1.35
CA THR A 25 -17.43 -8.36 -0.43
C THR A 25 -17.61 -6.94 -0.93
N TYR A 26 -16.56 -6.35 -1.49
CA TYR A 26 -16.62 -5.02 -2.11
C TYR A 26 -15.80 -5.00 -3.39
N GLY A 27 -16.36 -4.41 -4.46
CA GLY A 27 -15.67 -4.18 -5.73
C GLY A 27 -15.56 -2.70 -6.03
N PHE A 28 -14.39 -2.26 -6.46
CA PHE A 28 -14.06 -0.85 -6.71
C PHE A 28 -13.68 -0.62 -8.17
N THR A 29 -14.19 0.46 -8.71
CA THR A 29 -13.96 0.97 -10.07
C THR A 29 -12.75 1.91 -10.14
N GLY A 30 -12.35 2.49 -9.01
CA GLY A 30 -11.28 3.50 -8.93
C GLY A 30 -11.76 4.93 -9.15
N GLU A 31 -13.05 5.12 -9.43
CA GLU A 31 -13.71 6.40 -9.69
C GLU A 31 -14.70 6.77 -8.57
N GLU A 32 -14.64 6.08 -7.42
CA GLU A 32 -15.49 6.37 -6.26
C GLU A 32 -15.23 7.79 -5.74
N SER A 33 -16.31 8.49 -5.35
CA SER A 33 -16.22 9.79 -4.72
C SER A 33 -15.63 9.69 -3.30
N PRO A 34 -15.11 10.80 -2.73
CA PRO A 34 -14.70 10.84 -1.33
C PRO A 34 -15.78 10.37 -0.35
N GLU A 35 -17.06 10.70 -0.62
CA GLU A 35 -18.20 10.31 0.21
C GLU A 35 -18.49 8.80 0.15
N GLU A 36 -18.44 8.21 -1.05
CA GLU A 36 -18.61 6.77 -1.24
C GLU A 36 -17.52 5.98 -0.50
N LEU A 37 -16.25 6.42 -0.64
CA LEU A 37 -15.13 5.82 0.08
C LEU A 37 -15.27 5.98 1.61
N THR A 38 -15.83 7.10 2.07
CA THR A 38 -16.08 7.34 3.50
C THR A 38 -17.14 6.39 4.05
N ALA A 39 -18.25 6.22 3.32
CA ALA A 39 -19.29 5.29 3.73
C ALA A 39 -18.77 3.85 3.86
N ILE A 40 -17.87 3.44 2.96
CA ILE A 40 -17.24 2.11 3.04
C ILE A 40 -16.26 2.03 4.22
N LEU A 41 -15.46 3.07 4.46
CA LEU A 41 -14.59 3.13 5.64
C LEU A 41 -15.38 2.99 6.94
N ASP A 42 -16.53 3.67 7.05
CA ASP A 42 -17.40 3.59 8.22
C ASP A 42 -17.96 2.17 8.42
N GLN A 43 -18.29 1.46 7.33
CA GLN A 43 -18.69 0.05 7.42
C GLN A 43 -17.53 -0.85 7.90
N ILE A 44 -16.31 -0.61 7.41
CA ILE A 44 -15.12 -1.38 7.80
C ILE A 44 -14.73 -1.14 9.26
N THR A 45 -14.85 0.10 9.76
CA THR A 45 -14.47 0.47 11.13
C THR A 45 -15.61 0.33 12.14
N GLY A 46 -16.84 0.04 11.68
CA GLY A 46 -18.04 0.14 12.50
C GLY A 46 -18.34 1.56 12.99
N GLY A 47 -17.85 2.58 12.28
CA GLY A 47 -17.96 4.00 12.65
C GLY A 47 -17.17 4.39 13.90
N THR A 48 -16.22 3.54 14.34
CA THR A 48 -15.41 3.80 15.53
C THR A 48 -14.10 4.49 15.18
N PHE A 49 -13.70 5.45 16.01
CA PHE A 49 -12.42 6.14 15.97
C PHE A 49 -11.67 5.87 17.26
N ASP A 50 -10.36 5.71 17.19
CA ASP A 50 -9.53 5.55 18.39
C ASP A 50 -8.91 6.88 18.84
N GLU A 51 -8.25 6.84 19.99
CA GLU A 51 -7.59 8.01 20.59
C GLU A 51 -6.61 8.69 19.62
N ILE A 52 -5.88 7.91 18.80
CA ILE A 52 -4.91 8.48 17.85
C ILE A 52 -5.65 9.17 16.71
N ASP A 53 -6.74 8.57 16.21
CA ASP A 53 -7.59 9.22 15.21
C ASP A 53 -8.15 10.55 15.73
N ASP A 54 -8.56 10.63 17.00
CA ASP A 54 -9.01 11.88 17.64
C ASP A 54 -7.88 12.91 17.75
N MET A 55 -6.67 12.48 18.14
CA MET A 55 -5.49 13.36 18.17
C MET A 55 -5.17 13.95 16.79
N ILE A 56 -5.18 13.11 15.75
CA ILE A 56 -4.96 13.52 14.37
C ILE A 56 -6.05 14.49 13.92
N ARG A 57 -7.32 14.21 14.24
CA ARG A 57 -8.45 15.08 13.90
C ARG A 57 -8.31 16.45 14.53
N ASN A 58 -7.90 16.52 15.80
CA ASN A 58 -7.68 17.79 16.49
C ASN A 58 -6.49 18.56 15.91
N LEU A 59 -5.42 17.87 15.53
CA LEU A 59 -4.27 18.49 14.85
C LEU A 59 -4.69 19.07 13.49
N MET A 60 -5.44 18.31 12.68
CA MET A 60 -5.87 18.76 11.36
C MET A 60 -6.95 19.84 11.43
N GLY A 61 -7.86 19.77 12.41
CA GLY A 61 -8.95 20.74 12.62
C GLY A 61 -8.50 22.13 13.09
N THR A 62 -7.28 22.27 13.60
CA THR A 62 -6.70 23.57 14.00
C THR A 62 -5.91 24.26 12.88
N SER A 63 -5.71 23.59 11.75
CA SER A 63 -4.98 24.11 10.59
C SER A 63 -5.92 24.77 9.58
N GLU A 64 -6.39 25.99 9.87
CA GLU A 64 -7.25 26.80 8.97
C GLU A 64 -6.59 27.19 7.62
N THR A 65 -5.34 26.77 7.35
CA THR A 65 -4.54 27.22 6.18
C THR A 65 -4.24 26.15 5.14
N ARG A 66 -4.75 24.92 5.27
CA ARG A 66 -4.42 23.82 4.35
C ARG A 66 -5.65 23.38 3.55
N THR A 67 -5.81 23.92 2.35
CA THR A 67 -6.76 23.40 1.35
C THR A 67 -6.34 21.97 0.99
N SER A 68 -7.13 20.96 1.37
CA SER A 68 -6.90 19.58 0.93
C SER A 68 -7.15 19.49 -0.58
N ASN A 69 -6.24 18.86 -1.31
CA ASN A 69 -6.49 18.47 -2.69
C ASN A 69 -7.50 17.30 -2.66
N PRO A 70 -8.71 17.46 -3.26
CA PRO A 70 -9.73 16.41 -3.21
C PRO A 70 -9.26 15.07 -3.81
N GLU A 71 -8.35 15.10 -4.79
CA GLU A 71 -7.80 13.89 -5.40
C GLU A 71 -6.88 13.14 -4.44
N GLU A 72 -6.04 13.85 -3.68
CA GLU A 72 -5.17 13.26 -2.66
C GLU A 72 -5.99 12.68 -1.52
N GLU A 73 -7.04 13.39 -1.09
CA GLU A 73 -7.95 12.91 -0.05
C GLU A 73 -8.68 11.64 -0.49
N ARG A 74 -9.22 11.63 -1.71
CA ARG A 74 -9.86 10.44 -2.32
C ARG A 74 -8.88 9.28 -2.39
N LYS A 75 -7.67 9.52 -2.87
CA LYS A 75 -6.62 8.49 -2.96
C LYS A 75 -6.19 7.97 -1.58
N PHE A 76 -6.08 8.84 -0.59
CA PHE A 76 -5.76 8.48 0.79
C PHE A 76 -6.84 7.58 1.38
N ARG A 77 -8.13 7.91 1.19
CA ARG A 77 -9.25 7.06 1.62
C ARG A 77 -9.21 5.69 0.95
N GLN A 78 -8.91 5.63 -0.35
CA GLN A 78 -8.75 4.37 -1.07
C GLN A 78 -7.61 3.52 -0.48
N MET A 79 -6.43 4.08 -0.24
CA MET A 79 -5.31 3.37 0.40
C MET A 79 -5.67 2.91 1.83
N LYS A 80 -6.35 3.77 2.60
CA LYS A 80 -6.82 3.46 3.96
C LYS A 80 -7.76 2.26 3.97
N ILE A 81 -8.64 2.12 2.98
CA ILE A 81 -9.51 0.94 2.83
C ILE A 81 -8.67 -0.33 2.70
N LEU A 82 -7.65 -0.36 1.83
CA LEU A 82 -6.80 -1.54 1.64
C LEU A 82 -6.09 -1.92 2.95
N VAL A 83 -5.51 -0.94 3.65
CA VAL A 83 -4.80 -1.18 4.91
C VAL A 83 -5.78 -1.72 5.97
N LEU A 84 -6.87 -1.00 6.23
CA LEU A 84 -7.85 -1.39 7.26
C LEU A 84 -8.54 -2.72 6.95
N TRP A 85 -8.72 -3.04 5.67
CA TRP A 85 -9.29 -4.32 5.27
C TRP A 85 -8.43 -5.47 5.81
N LEU A 86 -7.11 -5.43 5.60
CA LEU A 86 -6.20 -6.49 6.03
C LEU A 86 -5.84 -6.45 7.52
N GLN A 87 -6.09 -5.36 8.24
CA GLN A 87 -5.80 -5.28 9.67
C GLN A 87 -6.84 -5.99 10.54
N ASN A 88 -6.40 -6.54 11.67
CA ASN A 88 -7.27 -7.08 12.70
C ASN A 88 -7.87 -5.94 13.55
N SER A 89 -7.05 -4.98 13.96
CA SER A 89 -7.48 -3.75 14.62
C SER A 89 -7.60 -2.63 13.60
N LYS A 90 -8.79 -2.04 13.48
CA LYS A 90 -9.11 -1.03 12.47
C LYS A 90 -8.55 0.36 12.82
N LYS A 91 -7.24 0.42 13.08
CA LYS A 91 -6.53 1.56 13.68
C LYS A 91 -5.52 2.15 12.70
N PHE A 92 -6.01 2.89 11.72
CA PHE A 92 -5.15 3.47 10.70
C PHE A 92 -4.26 4.60 11.24
N GLY A 93 -4.75 5.39 12.20
CA GLY A 93 -4.02 6.51 12.78
C GLY A 93 -2.62 6.14 13.30
N ARG A 94 -2.42 4.88 13.72
CA ARG A 94 -1.13 4.30 14.12
C ARG A 94 0.01 4.49 13.12
N TYR A 95 -0.29 4.60 11.83
CA TYR A 95 0.70 4.72 10.76
C TYR A 95 0.85 6.14 10.23
N CYS A 96 0.00 7.07 10.64
CA CYS A 96 0.21 8.49 10.35
C CYS A 96 1.29 9.03 11.27
N PHE A 97 2.27 9.77 10.73
CA PHE A 97 3.36 10.36 11.54
C PHE A 97 4.18 9.32 12.33
N TYR A 98 4.41 8.14 11.74
CA TYR A 98 5.13 7.04 12.38
C TYR A 98 6.52 6.86 11.76
N GLY A 99 7.54 6.87 12.62
CA GLY A 99 8.93 6.71 12.21
C GLY A 99 9.38 7.74 11.18
N CYS A 100 10.26 7.32 10.28
CA CYS A 100 10.84 8.20 9.28
C CYS A 100 10.03 8.27 7.97
N TYR A 101 9.20 7.28 7.64
CA TYR A 101 8.62 7.10 6.31
C TYR A 101 7.09 6.95 6.29
N CYS A 102 6.46 6.52 7.38
CA CYS A 102 5.01 6.32 7.37
C CYS A 102 4.26 7.64 7.47
N LEU A 103 3.70 8.07 6.33
CA LEU A 103 2.79 9.20 6.18
C LEU A 103 3.22 10.44 7.01
N PRO A 104 4.44 10.96 6.77
CA PRO A 104 4.99 12.10 7.51
C PRO A 104 4.17 13.39 7.39
N GLU A 105 3.33 13.49 6.36
CA GLU A 105 2.43 14.62 6.07
C GLU A 105 0.95 14.22 6.24
N GLY A 106 0.67 13.06 6.85
CA GLY A 106 -0.69 12.51 6.98
C GLY A 106 -1.37 12.29 5.63
N SER A 107 -2.61 12.78 5.50
CA SER A 107 -3.45 12.62 4.30
C SER A 107 -3.08 13.55 3.15
N HIS A 108 -2.24 14.56 3.37
CA HIS A 108 -2.02 15.66 2.41
C HIS A 108 -0.91 15.39 1.39
N ASN A 109 -0.16 14.30 1.53
CA ASN A 109 0.76 13.85 0.49
C ASN A 109 1.26 12.43 0.77
N ILE A 110 0.52 11.42 0.32
CA ILE A 110 0.88 10.03 0.61
C ILE A 110 2.20 9.60 -0.06
N ALA A 111 2.64 10.29 -1.11
CA ALA A 111 3.87 9.97 -1.85
C ALA A 111 5.11 10.70 -1.31
N ALA A 112 4.96 11.88 -0.72
CA ALA A 112 6.09 12.73 -0.34
C ALA A 112 6.69 12.43 1.03
N GLY A 113 7.86 13.00 1.26
CA GLY A 113 8.56 12.97 2.55
C GLY A 113 9.34 11.69 2.80
N GLY A 114 9.83 11.61 4.03
CA GLY A 114 10.64 10.53 4.57
C GLY A 114 12.10 10.54 4.13
N TYR A 115 12.99 10.26 5.09
CA TYR A 115 14.44 10.30 4.90
C TYR A 115 15.14 9.50 5.98
N GLY A 116 16.42 9.18 5.73
CA GLY A 116 17.24 8.43 6.66
C GLY A 116 16.98 6.93 6.63
N LYS A 117 17.17 6.26 7.77
CA LYS A 117 16.99 4.81 7.87
C LYS A 117 15.63 4.52 8.49
N PRO A 118 14.89 3.52 7.98
CA PRO A 118 13.68 3.05 8.64
C PRO A 118 13.97 2.64 10.09
N GLN A 119 13.09 3.03 11.00
CA GLN A 119 13.25 2.80 12.44
C GLN A 119 12.91 1.35 12.85
N ASP A 120 11.94 0.74 12.17
CA ASP A 120 11.52 -0.64 12.40
C ASP A 120 10.91 -1.27 11.13
N SER A 121 10.31 -2.45 11.27
CA SER A 121 9.67 -3.18 10.16
C SER A 121 8.42 -2.48 9.58
N ILE A 122 7.69 -1.71 10.40
CA ILE A 122 6.53 -0.92 9.95
C ILE A 122 7.03 0.24 9.09
N ASP A 123 8.02 0.97 9.60
CA ASP A 123 8.64 2.08 8.90
C ASP A 123 9.33 1.62 7.61
N LYS A 124 9.89 0.40 7.62
CA LYS A 124 10.45 -0.25 6.43
C LYS A 124 9.38 -0.56 5.37
N ALA A 125 8.18 -0.97 5.77
CA ALA A 125 7.07 -1.16 4.84
C ALA A 125 6.68 0.15 4.15
N CYS A 126 6.65 1.25 4.90
CA CYS A 126 6.39 2.58 4.36
C CYS A 126 7.53 3.06 3.45
N PHE A 127 8.79 2.79 3.82
CA PHE A 127 9.94 3.04 2.94
C PHE A 127 9.82 2.30 1.61
N ASP A 128 9.50 1.00 1.64
CA ASP A 128 9.33 0.17 0.44
C ASP A 128 8.18 0.69 -0.43
N PHE A 129 7.07 1.11 0.16
CA PHE A 129 5.98 1.78 -0.53
C PHE A 129 6.43 3.06 -1.26
N LYS A 130 7.22 3.92 -0.59
CA LYS A 130 7.80 5.11 -1.22
C LYS A 130 8.74 4.75 -2.37
N GLN A 131 9.53 3.68 -2.24
CA GLN A 131 10.38 3.20 -3.33
C GLN A 131 9.54 2.68 -4.51
N CYS A 132 8.42 1.99 -4.23
CA CYS A 132 7.47 1.54 -5.25
C CYS A 132 6.92 2.72 -6.04
N TYR A 133 6.46 3.78 -5.35
CA TYR A 133 5.96 5.00 -5.99
C TYR A 133 7.03 5.77 -6.78
N ARG A 134 8.28 5.77 -6.29
CA ARG A 134 9.40 6.29 -7.07
C ARG A 134 9.55 5.55 -8.40
N CYS A 135 9.46 4.22 -8.38
CA CYS A 135 9.52 3.41 -9.59
C CYS A 135 8.32 3.60 -10.50
N LEU A 136 7.11 3.80 -9.96
CA LEU A 136 5.94 4.14 -10.78
C LEU A 136 6.20 5.38 -11.64
N ASN A 137 6.79 6.43 -11.06
CA ASN A 137 7.08 7.65 -11.79
C ASN A 137 8.13 7.48 -12.89
N ALA A 138 9.10 6.59 -12.69
CA ALA A 138 10.14 6.30 -13.67
C ALA A 138 9.65 5.40 -14.81
N GLU A 139 9.00 4.28 -14.48
CA GLU A 139 8.55 3.27 -15.47
C GLU A 139 7.42 3.77 -16.38
N PHE A 140 6.65 4.76 -15.92
CA PHE A 140 5.48 5.27 -16.63
C PHE A 140 5.65 6.72 -17.12
N GLU A 141 6.87 7.25 -17.18
CA GLU A 141 7.13 8.67 -17.50
C GLU A 141 6.63 9.08 -18.90
N GLU A 142 6.67 8.19 -19.89
CA GLU A 142 6.28 8.48 -21.28
C GLU A 142 4.78 8.25 -21.57
N MET A 143 3.97 7.95 -20.56
CA MET A 143 2.55 7.63 -20.77
C MET A 143 1.70 8.87 -21.11
N LYS A 144 0.60 8.63 -21.83
CA LYS A 144 -0.42 9.66 -22.10
C LYS A 144 -1.00 10.18 -20.79
N PRO A 145 -1.46 11.45 -20.75
CA PRO A 145 -2.08 11.99 -19.55
C PRO A 145 -3.25 11.14 -19.07
N HIS A 146 -3.27 10.88 -17.76
CA HIS A 146 -4.33 10.14 -17.09
C HIS A 146 -5.39 11.12 -16.60
N LYS A 147 -6.66 10.81 -16.89
CA LYS A 147 -7.78 11.55 -16.29
C LYS A 147 -7.88 11.23 -14.80
N THR A 148 -8.08 12.28 -14.01
CA THR A 148 -8.38 12.17 -12.58
C THR A 148 -9.90 12.14 -12.37
N TRP A 149 -10.33 11.80 -11.16
CA TRP A 149 -11.75 11.67 -10.82
C TRP A 149 -12.50 13.00 -10.96
N ALA A 150 -11.89 14.11 -10.54
CA ALA A 150 -12.42 15.47 -10.63
C ALA A 150 -12.37 16.05 -12.07
N GLY A 151 -12.09 15.23 -13.09
CA GLY A 151 -12.02 15.66 -14.49
C GLY A 151 -10.72 16.38 -14.86
N GLY A 152 -9.73 16.40 -13.97
CA GLY A 152 -8.38 16.87 -14.23
C GLY A 152 -7.58 15.88 -15.08
N SER A 153 -6.33 16.25 -15.38
CA SER A 153 -5.40 15.42 -16.15
C SER A 153 -4.00 15.51 -15.55
N VAL A 154 -3.36 14.36 -15.33
CA VAL A 154 -1.99 14.26 -14.82
C VAL A 154 -1.10 13.57 -15.85
N THR A 155 0.07 14.13 -16.10
CA THR A 155 0.98 13.68 -17.18
C THR A 155 1.86 12.50 -16.80
N LYS A 156 1.83 12.08 -15.53
CA LYS A 156 2.62 10.95 -15.00
C LYS A 156 1.71 9.95 -14.31
N CYS A 157 2.24 8.76 -14.02
CA CYS A 157 1.59 7.80 -13.13
C CYS A 157 1.64 8.27 -11.66
N ALA A 158 0.93 9.37 -11.38
CA ALA A 158 0.87 10.02 -10.07
C ALA A 158 0.03 9.17 -9.11
N GLY A 159 0.70 8.24 -8.41
CA GLY A 159 0.06 7.30 -7.49
C GLY A 159 -0.67 7.97 -6.32
N GLU A 160 -0.33 9.21 -5.99
CA GLU A 160 -0.99 10.03 -4.98
C GLU A 160 -2.30 10.68 -5.45
N LEU A 161 -2.63 10.60 -6.75
CA LEU A 161 -3.81 11.23 -7.35
C LEU A 161 -4.74 10.21 -8.04
N LEU A 162 -4.17 9.17 -8.64
CA LEU A 162 -4.90 8.24 -9.50
C LEU A 162 -5.53 7.09 -8.72
N GLY A 163 -6.84 6.90 -8.92
CA GLY A 163 -7.55 5.75 -8.35
C GLY A 163 -7.35 4.48 -9.18
N TYR A 164 -7.64 3.33 -8.58
CA TYR A 164 -7.52 2.04 -9.24
C TYR A 164 -8.66 1.09 -8.87
N ARG A 165 -8.83 0.04 -9.68
CA ARG A 165 -9.82 -1.02 -9.51
C ARG A 165 -9.26 -2.14 -8.65
N PHE A 166 -10.03 -2.56 -7.67
CA PHE A 166 -9.68 -3.68 -6.79
C PHE A 166 -10.92 -4.30 -6.17
N ASP A 167 -10.78 -5.54 -5.72
CA ASP A 167 -11.80 -6.28 -5.00
C ASP A 167 -11.28 -6.62 -3.60
N LEU A 168 -12.15 -6.45 -2.60
CA LEU A 168 -11.96 -6.94 -1.25
C LEU A 168 -12.62 -8.31 -1.14
N ILE A 169 -11.81 -9.30 -0.76
CA ILE A 169 -12.18 -10.71 -0.77
C ILE A 169 -12.30 -11.22 0.66
N GLY A 170 -13.35 -11.99 0.95
CA GLY A 170 -13.63 -12.55 2.28
C GLY A 170 -14.35 -11.58 3.21
N ALA A 171 -14.74 -11.99 4.41
CA ALA A 171 -15.38 -11.10 5.38
C ALA A 171 -14.36 -10.26 6.17
N PRO A 172 -14.74 -9.10 6.75
CA PRO A 172 -13.82 -8.26 7.54
C PRO A 172 -13.10 -9.00 8.69
N GLU A 173 -13.79 -9.97 9.29
CA GLU A 173 -13.31 -10.84 10.38
C GLU A 173 -12.59 -12.11 9.89
N ASP A 174 -12.62 -12.39 8.59
CA ASP A 174 -12.02 -13.59 8.01
C ASP A 174 -10.48 -13.48 8.06
N PRO A 175 -9.75 -14.41 8.71
CA PRO A 175 -8.28 -14.41 8.67
C PRO A 175 -7.71 -14.56 7.25
N ASP A 176 -8.50 -15.09 6.33
CA ASP A 176 -8.11 -15.40 4.95
C ASP A 176 -8.46 -14.28 3.95
N ARG A 177 -8.99 -13.15 4.45
CA ARG A 177 -9.33 -11.98 3.64
C ARG A 177 -8.14 -11.47 2.82
N ASP A 178 -8.40 -11.04 1.60
CA ASP A 178 -7.35 -10.58 0.68
C ASP A 178 -7.84 -9.40 -0.17
N ILE A 179 -6.92 -8.83 -0.95
CA ILE A 179 -7.16 -7.77 -1.91
C ILE A 179 -6.71 -8.26 -3.29
N VAL A 180 -7.54 -8.05 -4.31
CA VAL A 180 -7.20 -8.35 -5.70
C VAL A 180 -7.30 -7.08 -6.51
N CYS A 181 -6.19 -6.55 -7.03
CA CYS A 181 -6.32 -5.46 -8.00
C CYS A 181 -6.84 -6.02 -9.34
N THR A 182 -7.67 -5.26 -10.05
CA THR A 182 -8.40 -5.76 -11.21
C THR A 182 -8.21 -4.91 -12.46
N ASN A 183 -7.40 -3.85 -12.39
CA ASN A 183 -6.90 -3.18 -13.59
C ASN A 183 -6.03 -4.13 -14.44
N THR A 184 -5.93 -3.82 -15.73
CA THR A 184 -5.11 -4.55 -16.70
C THR A 184 -3.66 -4.69 -16.20
N PRO A 185 -3.07 -5.90 -16.20
CA PRO A 185 -1.64 -6.11 -15.94
C PRO A 185 -0.77 -5.18 -16.80
N GLY A 186 0.33 -4.66 -16.25
CA GLY A 186 1.20 -3.70 -16.94
C GLY A 186 0.68 -2.26 -16.98
N SER A 187 -0.55 -1.98 -16.52
CA SER A 187 -1.06 -0.60 -16.48
C SER A 187 -0.58 0.17 -15.25
N CYS A 188 -0.49 1.50 -15.39
CA CYS A 188 -0.17 2.41 -14.29
C CYS A 188 -1.11 2.18 -13.07
N ARG A 189 -2.43 2.16 -13.30
CA ARG A 189 -3.42 1.98 -12.22
C ARG A 189 -3.31 0.62 -11.53
N ARG A 190 -2.99 -0.45 -12.26
CA ARG A 190 -2.68 -1.76 -11.66
C ARG A 190 -1.44 -1.68 -10.77
N SER A 191 -0.39 -1.03 -11.25
CA SER A 191 0.88 -0.91 -10.53
C SER A 191 0.75 -0.07 -9.26
N ILE A 192 -0.05 1.01 -9.28
CA ILE A 192 -0.41 1.77 -8.07
C ILE A 192 -1.10 0.85 -7.05
N CYS A 193 -2.12 0.10 -7.49
CA CYS A 193 -2.83 -0.80 -6.59
C CYS A 193 -1.90 -1.86 -5.98
N GLU A 194 -0.98 -2.42 -6.76
CA GLU A 194 -0.02 -3.41 -6.24
C GLU A 194 0.92 -2.79 -5.20
N CYS A 195 1.37 -1.54 -5.38
CA CYS A 195 2.15 -0.82 -4.36
C CYS A 195 1.35 -0.67 -3.05
N ASP A 196 0.09 -0.22 -3.13
CA ASP A 196 -0.77 0.00 -1.96
C ASP A 196 -1.15 -1.32 -1.27
N LYS A 197 -1.45 -2.36 -2.05
CA LYS A 197 -1.69 -3.72 -1.55
C LYS A 197 -0.47 -4.28 -0.83
N SER A 198 0.73 -4.05 -1.37
CA SER A 198 1.98 -4.47 -0.74
C SER A 198 2.19 -3.78 0.61
N LEU A 199 1.92 -2.47 0.67
CA LEU A 199 1.93 -1.72 1.93
C LEU A 199 0.92 -2.32 2.92
N ALA A 200 -0.33 -2.50 2.51
CA ALA A 200 -1.39 -3.07 3.36
C ALA A 200 -1.03 -4.45 3.92
N LYS A 201 -0.51 -5.35 3.07
CA LYS A 201 -0.06 -6.69 3.51
C LYS A 201 1.11 -6.61 4.49
N SER A 202 2.07 -5.73 4.22
CA SER A 202 3.23 -5.56 5.08
C SER A 202 2.85 -4.99 6.44
N LEU A 203 1.99 -3.97 6.48
CA LEU A 203 1.48 -3.37 7.72
C LEU A 203 0.65 -4.36 8.52
N ALA A 204 -0.24 -5.13 7.88
CA ALA A 204 -1.02 -6.16 8.55
C ALA A 204 -0.12 -7.24 9.20
N LYS A 205 0.96 -7.64 8.53
CA LYS A 205 1.94 -8.60 9.08
C LYS A 205 2.69 -8.04 10.31
N GLN A 206 2.87 -6.72 10.40
CA GLN A 206 3.60 -6.07 11.49
C GLN A 206 2.68 -5.40 12.51
N GLU A 207 1.36 -5.66 12.46
CA GLU A 207 0.38 -4.93 13.26
C GLU A 207 0.64 -5.04 14.78
N GLU A 208 1.05 -6.22 15.24
CA GLU A 208 1.33 -6.50 16.64
C GLU A 208 2.66 -5.91 17.13
N THR A 209 3.56 -5.53 16.22
CA THR A 209 4.86 -4.95 16.57
C THR A 209 4.85 -3.42 16.60
N TRP A 210 3.67 -2.80 16.48
CA TRP A 210 3.54 -1.35 16.51
C TRP A 210 4.06 -0.76 17.82
N ASN A 211 4.99 0.19 17.71
CA ASN A 211 5.63 0.82 18.85
C ASN A 211 5.17 2.28 19.03
N PRO A 212 4.40 2.62 20.08
CA PRO A 212 3.93 3.99 20.29
C PRO A 212 5.06 5.02 20.40
N THR A 213 6.26 4.64 20.84
CA THR A 213 7.39 5.59 21.01
C THR A 213 7.94 6.11 19.68
N LEU A 214 7.61 5.46 18.56
CA LEU A 214 8.00 5.89 17.21
C LEU A 214 6.92 6.75 16.53
N HIS A 215 5.82 7.04 17.21
CA HIS A 215 4.75 7.90 16.71
C HIS A 215 4.92 9.34 17.24
N GLU A 216 4.81 10.33 16.36
CA GLU A 216 5.02 11.75 16.72
C GLU A 216 4.04 12.22 17.81
N LEU A 217 2.74 12.09 17.56
CA LEU A 217 1.70 12.54 18.51
C LEU A 217 1.60 11.69 19.78
N LYS A 218 1.63 10.35 19.66
CA LYS A 218 1.43 9.44 20.80
C LYS A 218 2.69 9.23 21.63
N GLY A 219 3.86 9.21 21.00
CA GLY A 219 5.14 8.88 21.61
C GLY A 219 6.14 10.03 21.71
N GLY A 220 5.86 11.18 21.11
CA GLY A 220 6.79 12.32 21.07
C GLY A 220 7.99 12.08 20.15
N PHE A 221 7.87 11.18 19.16
CA PHE A 221 8.95 10.94 18.21
C PHE A 221 9.28 12.20 17.40
N ASP A 222 10.50 12.70 17.53
CA ASP A 222 10.99 13.83 16.75
C ASP A 222 11.73 13.32 15.50
N ARG A 223 11.09 13.48 14.34
CA ARG A 223 11.61 13.01 13.05
C ARG A 223 12.93 13.69 12.68
N ASP A 224 13.10 14.97 12.98
CA ASP A 224 14.32 15.69 12.62
C ASP A 224 15.52 15.29 13.47
N GLN A 225 15.27 14.85 14.70
CA GLN A 225 16.32 14.33 15.59
C GLN A 225 16.72 12.89 15.28
N HIS A 226 15.83 12.06 14.74
CA HIS A 226 16.08 10.62 14.59
C HIS A 226 16.30 10.16 13.13
N CYS A 227 15.79 10.92 12.16
CA CYS A 227 15.87 10.57 10.74
C CYS A 227 17.00 11.37 10.07
N HIS A 228 18.19 10.78 9.98
CA HIS A 228 19.34 11.49 9.41
C HIS A 228 19.51 11.22 7.92
N ARG A 229 19.56 12.28 7.12
CA ARG A 229 19.98 12.17 5.72
C ARG A 229 21.45 11.74 5.66
N PRO A 230 21.83 10.82 4.74
CA PRO A 230 23.24 10.52 4.52
C PRO A 230 24.01 11.80 4.20
N THR A 231 25.12 12.01 4.89
CA THR A 231 26.05 13.11 4.60
C THR A 231 27.06 12.65 3.55
N GLY A 232 27.20 13.41 2.47
CA GLY A 232 28.14 13.12 1.38
C GLY A 232 27.49 13.07 -0.01
N PRO A 233 28.30 12.83 -1.07
CA PRO A 233 27.79 12.72 -2.42
C PRO A 233 26.80 11.55 -2.53
N SER A 234 25.56 11.82 -2.96
CA SER A 234 24.64 10.73 -3.28
C SER A 234 24.91 10.24 -4.69
N VAL A 235 25.15 8.93 -4.85
CA VAL A 235 25.13 8.34 -6.20
C VAL A 235 23.74 8.56 -6.79
N PRO A 236 23.64 9.16 -7.99
CA PRO A 236 22.35 9.44 -8.61
C PRO A 236 21.51 8.19 -8.80
N PHE A 237 20.20 8.41 -8.82
CA PHE A 237 19.26 7.40 -9.30
C PHE A 237 19.38 7.28 -10.81
N ALA A 238 19.44 6.05 -11.29
CA ALA A 238 19.52 5.74 -12.71
C ALA A 238 18.14 5.34 -13.25
N GLU A 239 17.59 4.24 -12.74
CA GLU A 239 16.33 3.64 -13.19
C GLU A 239 15.76 2.74 -12.10
N CYS A 240 14.66 2.03 -12.37
CA CYS A 240 14.20 0.94 -11.54
C CYS A 240 14.48 -0.42 -12.17
N CYS A 241 14.76 -1.42 -11.33
CA CYS A 241 14.93 -2.79 -11.77
C CYS A 241 13.57 -3.48 -11.86
N GLY A 242 13.27 -4.09 -13.01
CA GLY A 242 11.99 -4.70 -13.32
C GLY A 242 11.32 -4.02 -14.52
N ASP A 243 10.03 -4.23 -14.68
CA ASP A 243 9.20 -3.59 -15.70
C ASP A 243 7.78 -3.30 -15.15
N THR A 244 6.86 -2.89 -16.02
CA THR A 244 5.48 -2.58 -15.66
C THR A 244 4.66 -3.77 -15.15
N PHE A 245 5.12 -5.01 -15.34
CA PHE A 245 4.49 -6.24 -14.87
C PHE A 245 5.08 -6.79 -13.57
N THR A 246 6.18 -6.20 -13.08
CA THR A 246 6.86 -6.69 -11.87
C THR A 246 6.54 -5.90 -10.60
N PHE A 247 5.71 -4.85 -10.69
CA PHE A 247 5.24 -4.15 -9.50
C PHE A 247 4.50 -5.12 -8.55
N PRO A 248 4.72 -5.01 -7.23
CA PRO A 248 5.36 -3.91 -6.49
C PRO A 248 6.84 -4.16 -6.17
N PHE A 249 7.50 -5.11 -6.83
CA PHE A 249 8.83 -5.57 -6.45
C PHE A 249 9.96 -4.71 -6.99
N ASN A 250 9.69 -3.79 -7.92
CA ASN A 250 10.70 -2.97 -8.57
C ASN A 250 11.53 -2.18 -7.53
N LYS A 251 12.86 -2.33 -7.59
CA LYS A 251 13.77 -1.60 -6.72
C LYS A 251 14.48 -0.47 -7.47
N PRO A 252 14.58 0.73 -6.87
CA PRO A 252 15.35 1.80 -7.49
C PRO A 252 16.84 1.44 -7.51
N ARG A 253 17.45 1.61 -8.69
CA ARG A 253 18.87 1.38 -8.96
C ARG A 253 19.61 2.73 -9.00
N ARG A 254 20.81 2.75 -8.44
CA ARG A 254 21.77 3.85 -8.57
C ARG A 254 22.79 3.58 -9.68
N GLU A 255 23.48 4.61 -10.15
CA GLU A 255 24.45 4.48 -11.25
C GLU A 255 25.55 3.42 -11.02
N ASN A 256 25.92 3.16 -9.78
CA ASN A 256 26.94 2.16 -9.39
C ASN A 256 26.36 0.77 -9.02
N GLN A 257 25.14 0.48 -9.47
CA GLN A 257 24.44 -0.78 -9.24
C GLN A 257 24.04 -1.40 -10.58
N CYS A 258 23.70 -2.69 -10.59
CA CYS A 258 23.12 -3.39 -11.73
C CYS A 258 21.78 -4.04 -11.33
N CYS A 259 20.95 -4.39 -12.32
CA CYS A 259 19.68 -5.09 -12.08
C CYS A 259 19.84 -6.61 -12.19
N SER A 260 19.26 -7.33 -11.24
CA SER A 260 19.02 -8.78 -11.33
C SER A 260 17.54 -9.04 -11.09
N GLY A 261 16.78 -9.17 -12.19
CA GLY A 261 15.32 -9.13 -12.14
C GLY A 261 14.83 -7.80 -11.56
N THR A 262 14.08 -7.87 -10.45
CA THR A 262 13.53 -6.68 -9.76
C THR A 262 14.48 -6.07 -8.73
N GLU A 263 15.60 -6.74 -8.44
CA GLU A 263 16.54 -6.32 -7.40
C GLU A 263 17.65 -5.44 -7.97
N ALA A 264 18.02 -4.40 -7.21
CA ALA A 264 19.19 -3.56 -7.49
C ALA A 264 20.38 -4.05 -6.65
N LEU A 265 21.39 -4.60 -7.31
CA LEU A 265 22.57 -5.19 -6.68
C LEU A 265 23.82 -4.34 -6.93
N PRO A 266 24.89 -4.48 -6.12
CA PRO A 266 26.18 -3.87 -6.43
C PRO A 266 26.65 -4.23 -7.84
N GLU A 267 27.28 -3.29 -8.54
CA GLU A 267 27.84 -3.53 -9.86
C GLU A 267 28.78 -4.76 -9.87
N GLY A 268 28.65 -5.62 -10.89
CA GLY A 268 29.40 -6.87 -11.02
C GLY A 268 28.86 -8.06 -10.22
N THR A 269 27.69 -7.94 -9.59
CA THR A 269 27.01 -9.05 -8.87
C THR A 269 25.68 -9.48 -9.50
N CYS A 270 25.39 -8.92 -10.68
CA CYS A 270 24.43 -9.42 -11.65
C CYS A 270 25.20 -10.29 -12.67
#